data_AF-A0A3M1DEM0-F1
#
_entry.id   AF-A0A3M1DEM0-F1
#
_cell.length_a   1.000
_cell.length_b   1.000
_cell.length_c   1.000
_cell.angle_alpha   90.00
_cell.angle_beta   90.00
_cell.angle_gamma   90.00
#
_symmetry.space_group_name_H-M   'P 1'
#
loop_
_entity.id
_entity.type
_entity.pdbx_description
1 polymer ?
#
loop_
_entity_poly.entity_id
_entity_poly.type
_entity_poly.pdbx_seq_one_letter_code
_entity_poly.pdbx_strand_id
1 'polypeptide(L)' 'MRVLVTGIAGFIGSHVAHALVARGDTVIGIDNFNDYYDVALKRDRVAALVGDACPVL' A
#
# COMPACT_ATOMS: atom_id res chain seq x y z
N MET A 1 -13.76 -9.44 1.84
CA MET A 1 -12.87 -10.55 1.43
C MET A 1 -11.44 -10.27 1.91
N ARG A 2 -10.53 -11.26 1.85
CA ARG A 2 -9.09 -11.04 2.10
C ARG A 2 -8.34 -10.99 0.77
N VAL A 3 -7.59 -9.93 0.51
CA VAL A 3 -6.91 -9.69 -0.77
C VAL A 3 -5.43 -9.39 -0.55
N LEU A 4 -4.56 -10.10 -1.28
CA LEU A 4 -3.12 -9.79 -1.34
C LEU A 4 -2.85 -8.84 -2.52
N VAL A 5 -2.22 -7.70 -2.24
CA VAL A 5 -1.78 -6.73 -3.25
C VAL A 5 -0.26 -6.70 -3.28
N THR A 6 0.33 -7.14 -4.39
CA THR A 6 1.77 -7.01 -4.65
C THR A 6 2.04 -5.68 -5.34
N GLY A 7 3.16 -5.04 -5.02
CA GLY A 7 3.46 -3.69 -5.49
C GLY A 7 2.58 -2.61 -4.85
N ILE A 8 2.17 -2.80 -3.59
CA ILE A 8 1.20 -1.92 -2.93
C ILE A 8 1.68 -0.47 -2.79
N ALA A 9 3.00 -0.23 -2.76
CA ALA A 9 3.58 1.11 -2.71
C ALA A 9 3.74 1.76 -4.09
N GLY A 10 3.45 1.01 -5.15
CA GLY A 10 3.40 1.52 -6.53
C GLY A 10 2.21 2.44 -6.78
N PHE A 11 2.24 3.17 -7.90
CA PHE A 11 1.17 4.09 -8.27
C PHE A 11 -0.19 3.38 -8.38
N ILE A 12 -0.28 2.28 -9.13
CA ILE A 12 -1.56 1.56 -9.29
C ILE A 12 -1.90 0.79 -8.00
N GLY A 13 -0.92 0.11 -7.41
CA GLY A 13 -1.13 -0.72 -6.21
C GLY A 13 -1.71 0.07 -5.05
N SER A 14 -1.26 1.32 -4.83
CA SER A 14 -1.76 2.14 -3.72
C SER A 14 -3.23 2.56 -3.93
N HIS A 15 -3.63 2.91 -5.15
CA HIS A 15 -5.00 3.28 -5.46
C HIS A 15 -5.95 2.07 -5.40
N VAL A 16 -5.48 0.90 -5.86
CA VAL A 16 -6.23 -0.36 -5.75
C VAL A 16 -6.45 -0.73 -4.27
N ALA A 17 -5.42 -0.64 -3.44
CA ALA A 17 -5.53 -0.92 -2.01
C ALA A 17 -6.53 0.03 -1.33
N HIS A 18 -6.49 1.34 -1.65
CA HIS A 18 -7.49 2.30 -1.15
C HIS A 18 -8.91 1.89 -1.52
N ALA A 19 -9.16 1.55 -2.79
CA ALA A 19 -10.48 1.15 -3.25
C ALA A 19 -10.98 -0.14 -2.58
N LEU A 20 -10.10 -1.12 -2.37
CA LEU A 20 -10.42 -2.38 -1.70
C LEU A 20 -10.76 -2.16 -0.21
N VAL A 21 -9.96 -1.35 0.48
CA VAL A 21 -10.22 -1.00 1.89
C VAL A 21 -11.54 -0.22 2.01
N ALA A 22 -11.79 0.76 1.13
CA ALA A 22 -13.04 1.52 1.12
C ALA A 22 -14.28 0.65 0.85
N ARG A 23 -14.12 -0.46 0.12
CA ARG A 23 -15.16 -1.47 -0.10
C ARG A 23 -15.42 -2.37 1.12
N GLY A 24 -14.58 -2.30 2.14
CA GLY A 24 -14.66 -3.15 3.34
C GLY A 24 -13.85 -4.45 3.25
N ASP A 25 -12.92 -4.56 2.31
CA ASP A 25 -12.02 -5.70 2.23
C ASP A 25 -10.82 -5.56 3.18
N THR A 26 -10.33 -6.70 3.66
CA THR A 26 -9.03 -6.78 4.33
C THR A 26 -7.94 -6.91 3.29
N VAL A 27 -7.01 -5.96 3.25
CA VAL A 27 -5.89 -5.95 2.31
C VAL A 27 -4.60 -6.32 3.04
N ILE A 28 -3.84 -7.24 2.46
CA ILE A 28 -2.46 -7.53 2.83
C ILE A 28 -1.60 -6.97 1.70
N GLY A 29 -0.71 -6.03 2.03
CA GLY A 29 0.17 -5.39 1.05
C GLY A 29 1.60 -5.92 1.11
N ILE A 30 2.22 -6.11 -0.05
CA ILE A 30 3.66 -6.41 -0.15
C ILE A 30 4.27 -5.50 -1.22
N ASP A 31 5.40 -4.86 -0.90
CA ASP A 31 6.25 -4.13 -1.84
C ASP A 31 7.72 -4.40 -1.50
N ASN A 32 8.58 -4.41 -2.51
CA ASN A 32 10.03 -4.60 -2.30
C ASN A 32 10.78 -3.28 -2.11
N PHE A 33 10.10 -2.14 -2.22
CA PHE A 33 10.69 -0.80 -2.16
C PHE A 33 11.92 -0.64 -3.07
N ASN A 34 11.92 -1.25 -4.26
CA ASN A 34 12.98 -1.02 -5.24
C ASN A 34 13.06 0.47 -5.67
N ASP A 35 14.18 0.84 -6.27
CA ASP A 35 14.58 2.20 -6.67
C ASP A 35 14.00 2.67 -8.02
N TYR A 36 13.06 1.93 -8.60
CA TYR A 36 12.34 2.36 -9.82
C TYR A 36 11.58 3.69 -9.59
N TYR A 37 11.08 3.88 -8.37
CA TYR A 37 10.65 5.17 -7.84
C TYR A 37 11.48 5.49 -6.60
N ASP A 38 11.53 6.77 -6.21
CA ASP A 38 12.06 7.16 -4.91
C ASP A 38 11.36 6.35 -3.80
N VAL A 39 12.16 5.73 -2.93
CA VAL A 39 11.68 4.95 -1.79
C VAL A 39 10.85 5.84 -0.85
N ALA A 40 11.20 7.13 -0.71
CA ALA A 40 10.40 8.08 0.06
C ALA A 40 8.98 8.21 -0.51
N LEU A 41 8.84 8.36 -1.83
CA LEU A 41 7.52 8.43 -2.49
C LEU A 41 6.71 7.14 -2.25
N LYS A 42 7.36 5.98 -2.28
CA LYS A 42 6.70 4.71 -1.96
C LYS A 42 6.22 4.66 -0.51
N ARG A 43 7.05 5.13 0.43
CA ARG A 43 6.69 5.20 1.86
C ARG A 43 5.53 6.15 2.10
N ASP A 44 5.51 7.31 1.46
CA ASP A 44 4.42 8.28 1.56
C ASP A 44 3.09 7.68 1.08
N ARG A 45 3.11 6.93 -0.02
CA ARG A 45 1.92 6.21 -0.52
C ARG A 45 1.41 5.15 0.46
N VAL A 46 2.31 4.41 1.10
CA VAL A 46 1.92 3.44 2.13
C VAL A 46 1.38 4.17 3.37
N ALA A 47 2.02 5.23 3.84
CA ALA A 47 1.55 6.00 4.99
C ALA A 47 0.11 6.54 4.77
N ALA A 48 -0.20 7.00 3.55
CA ALA A 48 -1.54 7.45 3.20
C ALA A 48 -2.61 6.33 3.26
N LEU A 49 -2.24 5.06 3.09
CA LEU A 49 -3.15 3.91 3.15
C LEU A 49 -3.51 3.49 4.57
N VAL A 50 -2.57 3.60 5.50
CA VAL A 50 -2.69 3.02 6.85
C VAL A 50 -2.94 4.03 7.96
N GLY A 51 -2.74 5.34 7.70
CA GLY A 51 -2.70 6.35 8.77
C GLY A 51 -1.61 6.04 9.82
N ASP A 52 -1.67 6.70 10.98
CA ASP A 52 -0.69 6.51 12.07
C ASP A 52 -0.69 5.10 12.71
N ALA A 53 -1.53 4.18 12.21
CA ALA A 53 -1.81 2.90 12.85
C ALA A 53 -1.03 1.70 12.29
N CYS A 54 -0.12 1.86 11.32
CA CYS A 54 0.70 0.74 10.85
C CYS A 54 2.01 0.61 11.65
N PRO A 55 2.22 -0.49 12.40
CA PRO A 55 3.45 -0.70 13.16
C PRO A 55 4.61 -1.27 12.31
N VAL A 56 4.51 -1.30 10.99
CA VAL A 56 5.49 -1.98 10.14
C VAL A 56 5.89 -1.14 8.93
N LEU A 57 7.06 -0.49 9.09
CA LEU A 57 8.03 -0.32 8.01
C LEU A 57 8.83 -1.63 7.87
#